data_AF-A0A401RHL0-F1
#
_entry.id   AF-A0A401RHL0-F1
#
_cell.length_a   1.000
_cell.length_b   1.000
_cell.length_c   1.000
_cell.angle_alpha   90.00
_cell.angle_beta   90.00
_cell.angle_gamma   90.00
#
_symmetry.space_group_name_H-M   'P 1'
#
loop_
_entity.id
_entity.type
_entity.pdbx_description
1 polymer ?
#
loop_
_entity_poly.entity_id
_entity_poly.type
_entity_poly.pdbx_seq_one_letter_code
_entity_poly.pdbx_strand_id
1 'polypeptide(L)'
;MRNGIWRNLCPEAVNNFKDFKPTTINKATVPLAKEAGFVEVDKDAVEEILASRDQELTEELMQLQEERIRIETKCNSEQPEIEVIQELNVKHLCEIFPTTDSAAMIAEKYDFNFKRAHGLRAGLQDVLSADKELYDRKMRETKQTAYCCISSLSHQPQQTTNLEFQHQSRQT
;
A
#
# COMPACT_ATOMS: atom_id res chain seq x y z
N MET A 1 -8.31 3.34 5.67
CA MET A 1 -9.37 3.26 4.64
C MET A 1 -9.38 4.56 3.83
N ARG A 2 -9.46 4.46 2.49
CA ARG A 2 -9.02 5.44 1.48
C ARG A 2 -10.03 6.58 1.25
N ASN A 3 -10.28 7.40 2.27
CA ASN A 3 -11.23 8.54 2.18
C ASN A 3 -10.61 9.84 1.61
N GLY A 4 -9.36 9.79 1.11
CA GLY A 4 -8.65 10.99 0.63
C GLY A 4 -9.27 11.57 -0.63
N ILE A 5 -9.61 10.71 -1.60
CA ILE A 5 -10.17 11.13 -2.89
C ILE A 5 -11.62 11.62 -2.70
N TRP A 6 -12.41 10.92 -1.91
CA TRP A 6 -13.81 11.30 -1.63
C TRP A 6 -13.93 12.64 -0.90
N ARG A 7 -12.95 13.01 -0.06
CA ARG A 7 -12.92 14.35 0.57
C ARG A 7 -12.76 15.49 -0.43
N ASN A 8 -12.09 15.24 -1.55
CA ASN A 8 -11.89 16.25 -2.58
C ASN A 8 -13.07 16.30 -3.57
N LEU A 9 -13.72 15.15 -3.81
CA LEU A 9 -14.83 15.04 -4.77
C LEU A 9 -16.19 15.39 -4.15
N CYS A 10 -16.42 15.04 -2.89
CA CYS A 10 -17.65 15.36 -2.17
C CYS A 10 -17.33 15.60 -0.68
N PRO A 11 -16.75 16.77 -0.35
CA PRO A 11 -16.38 17.10 1.01
C PRO A 11 -17.57 17.10 1.98
N GLU A 12 -18.79 17.42 1.51
CA GLU A 12 -19.99 17.39 2.35
C GLU A 12 -20.35 15.97 2.81
N ALA A 13 -20.16 14.96 1.95
CA ALA A 13 -20.45 13.57 2.27
C ALA A 13 -19.46 12.96 3.27
N VAL A 14 -18.22 13.47 3.34
CA VAL A 14 -17.13 12.82 4.08
C VAL A 14 -16.80 13.51 5.40
N ASN A 15 -17.09 14.79 5.57
CA ASN A 15 -16.60 15.53 6.73
C ASN A 15 -17.59 15.75 7.88
N ASN A 16 -18.92 15.65 7.68
CA ASN A 16 -19.87 16.25 8.64
C ASN A 16 -21.09 15.39 9.07
N PHE A 17 -20.99 14.07 9.18
CA PHE A 17 -22.10 13.27 9.75
C PHE A 17 -21.82 12.84 11.20
N LYS A 18 -22.23 13.66 12.18
CA LYS A 18 -22.06 13.37 13.62
C LYS A 18 -23.33 12.94 14.37
N ASP A 19 -24.53 13.14 13.81
CA ASP A 19 -25.78 13.01 14.57
C ASP A 19 -26.81 12.09 13.91
N PHE A 20 -26.39 10.89 13.48
CA PHE A 20 -27.28 9.91 12.88
C PHE A 20 -27.99 9.08 13.96
N LYS A 21 -29.25 9.41 14.28
CA LYS A 21 -30.11 8.51 15.07
C LYS A 21 -30.86 7.59 14.11
N PRO A 22 -30.64 6.26 14.12
CA PRO A 22 -31.22 5.30 13.17
C PRO A 22 -32.74 5.44 12.97
N THR A 23 -33.46 5.79 14.04
CA THR A 23 -34.93 5.94 14.04
C THR A 23 -35.42 7.13 13.22
N THR A 24 -34.59 8.15 12.97
CA THR A 24 -34.95 9.35 12.21
C THR A 24 -34.89 9.10 10.70
N ILE A 25 -34.03 8.19 10.24
CA ILE A 25 -33.78 7.93 8.82
C ILE A 25 -34.95 7.23 8.17
N ASN A 26 -35.50 6.21 8.82
CA ASN A 26 -36.65 5.47 8.28
C ASN A 26 -37.83 6.43 8.02
N LYS A 27 -38.01 7.43 8.89
CA LYS A 27 -39.07 8.46 8.72
C LYS A 27 -38.73 9.52 7.67
N ALA A 28 -37.45 9.85 7.49
CA ALA A 28 -37.00 10.86 6.54
C ALA A 28 -36.74 10.31 5.12
N THR A 29 -36.68 8.99 4.95
CA THR A 29 -36.32 8.34 3.67
C THR A 29 -37.31 8.69 2.55
N VAL A 30 -38.61 8.55 2.80
CA VAL A 30 -39.65 8.84 1.79
C VAL A 30 -39.68 10.33 1.41
N PRO A 31 -39.67 11.29 2.36
CA PRO A 31 -39.54 12.71 2.03
C PRO A 31 -38.31 13.05 1.19
N LEU A 32 -37.13 12.53 1.56
CA LEU A 32 -35.86 12.81 0.86
C LEU A 32 -35.83 12.18 -0.54
N ALA A 33 -36.39 10.97 -0.70
CA ALA A 33 -36.50 10.32 -2.00
C ALA A 33 -37.36 11.16 -2.94
N LYS A 34 -38.49 11.68 -2.45
CA LYS A 34 -39.36 12.58 -3.23
C LYS A 34 -38.68 13.90 -3.58
N GLU A 35 -37.93 14.48 -2.65
CA GLU A 35 -37.13 15.69 -2.89
C GLU A 35 -36.04 15.47 -3.95
N ALA A 36 -35.44 14.27 -3.97
CA ALA A 36 -34.47 13.85 -4.98
C ALA A 36 -35.09 13.41 -6.33
N GLY A 37 -36.42 13.48 -6.48
CA GLY A 37 -37.13 13.15 -7.72
C GLY A 37 -37.59 11.69 -7.86
N PHE A 38 -37.41 10.86 -6.83
CA PHE A 38 -37.92 9.48 -6.82
C PHE A 38 -39.37 9.47 -6.32
N VAL A 39 -40.31 9.50 -7.27
CA VAL A 39 -41.75 9.59 -6.98
C VAL A 39 -42.34 8.25 -6.52
N GLU A 40 -41.75 7.14 -6.94
CA GLU A 40 -42.22 5.76 -6.69
C GLU A 40 -41.84 5.22 -5.31
N VAL A 41 -41.01 5.94 -4.53
CA VAL A 41 -40.63 5.50 -3.19
C VAL A 41 -41.75 5.84 -2.22
N ASP A 42 -42.47 4.82 -1.77
CA ASP A 42 -43.47 4.92 -0.72
C ASP A 42 -42.98 4.32 0.61
N LYS A 43 -43.79 4.52 1.64
CA LYS A 43 -43.47 4.13 3.01
C LYS A 43 -43.47 2.61 3.18
N ASP A 44 -44.39 1.93 2.52
CA ASP A 44 -44.61 0.50 2.71
C ASP A 44 -43.44 -0.28 2.07
N ALA A 45 -42.97 0.15 0.90
CA ALA A 45 -41.77 -0.38 0.24
C ALA A 45 -40.50 -0.22 1.11
N VAL A 46 -40.34 0.94 1.76
CA VAL A 46 -39.20 1.16 2.67
C VAL A 46 -39.31 0.28 3.91
N GLU A 47 -40.50 0.13 4.49
CA GLU A 47 -40.72 -0.74 5.65
C GLU A 47 -40.51 -2.23 5.31
N GLU A 48 -40.94 -2.68 4.13
CA GLU A 48 -40.73 -4.05 3.64
C GLU A 48 -39.24 -4.40 3.49
N ILE A 49 -38.47 -3.54 2.82
CA ILE A 49 -37.02 -3.73 2.62
C ILE A 49 -36.27 -3.73 3.94
N LEU A 50 -36.69 -2.88 4.89
CA LEU A 50 -36.08 -2.85 6.22
C LEU A 50 -36.40 -4.10 7.03
N ALA A 51 -37.62 -4.63 6.92
CA ALA A 51 -38.02 -5.86 7.57
C ALA A 51 -37.32 -7.10 6.97
N SER A 52 -37.05 -7.11 5.67
CA SER A 52 -36.36 -8.21 5.00
C SER A 52 -34.85 -8.28 5.32
N ARG A 53 -34.29 -7.26 5.98
CA ARG A 53 -32.85 -7.20 6.30
C ARG A 53 -32.41 -8.27 7.29
N ASP A 54 -33.29 -8.64 8.21
CA ASP A 54 -33.03 -9.68 9.23
C ASP A 54 -33.55 -11.05 8.77
N GLN A 55 -34.05 -11.14 7.54
CA GLN A 55 -34.50 -12.40 6.96
C GLN A 55 -33.30 -13.28 6.63
N GLU A 56 -33.35 -14.53 7.09
CA GLU A 56 -32.32 -15.52 6.84
C GLU A 56 -32.12 -15.70 5.32
N LEU A 57 -30.85 -15.75 4.90
CA LEU A 57 -30.52 -15.92 3.48
C LEU A 57 -31.23 -17.16 2.94
N THR A 58 -32.02 -16.98 1.88
CA THR A 58 -32.65 -18.11 1.19
C THR A 58 -31.57 -19.05 0.65
N GLU A 59 -31.88 -20.34 0.54
CA GLU A 59 -30.96 -21.38 0.05
C GLU A 59 -30.26 -20.98 -1.27
N GLU A 60 -30.97 -20.31 -2.17
CA GLU A 60 -30.43 -19.77 -3.42
C GLU A 60 -29.32 -18.72 -3.20
N LEU A 61 -29.51 -17.81 -2.23
CA LEU A 61 -28.51 -16.78 -1.89
C LEU A 61 -27.30 -17.41 -1.17
N MET A 62 -27.52 -18.44 -0.36
CA MET A 62 -26.42 -19.21 0.25
C MET A 62 -25.58 -19.91 -0.82
N GLN A 63 -26.20 -20.52 -1.83
CA GLN A 63 -25.50 -21.17 -2.94
C GLN A 63 -24.70 -20.16 -3.77
N LEU A 64 -25.26 -18.99 -4.05
CA LEU A 64 -24.54 -17.92 -4.76
C LEU A 64 -23.35 -17.38 -3.96
N GLN A 65 -23.50 -17.27 -2.63
CA GLN A 65 -22.41 -16.88 -1.73
C GLN A 65 -21.28 -17.92 -1.73
N GLU A 66 -21.64 -19.21 -1.66
CA GLU A 66 -20.69 -20.32 -1.70
C GLU A 66 -19.96 -20.38 -3.04
N GLU A 67 -20.68 -20.23 -4.16
CA GLU A 67 -20.09 -20.20 -5.49
C GLU A 67 -19.18 -18.97 -5.66
N ARG A 68 -19.54 -17.78 -5.13
CA ARG A 68 -18.64 -16.63 -5.11
C ARG A 68 -17.35 -16.94 -4.35
N ILE A 69 -17.46 -17.48 -3.14
CA ILE A 69 -16.30 -17.85 -2.31
C ILE A 69 -15.43 -18.88 -3.05
N ARG A 70 -16.05 -19.85 -3.71
CA ARG A 70 -15.38 -20.87 -4.50
C ARG A 70 -14.65 -20.27 -5.71
N ILE A 71 -15.28 -19.36 -6.45
CA ILE A 71 -14.67 -18.64 -7.57
C ILE A 71 -13.53 -17.75 -7.09
N GLU A 72 -13.70 -16.99 -6.00
CA GLU A 72 -12.66 -16.14 -5.41
C GLU A 72 -11.47 -16.98 -4.92
N THR A 73 -11.73 -18.12 -4.28
CA THR A 73 -10.69 -19.04 -3.81
C THR A 73 -9.98 -19.71 -4.98
N LYS A 74 -10.72 -20.11 -6.01
CA LYS A 74 -10.17 -20.69 -7.24
C LYS A 74 -9.33 -19.67 -8.02
N CYS A 75 -9.81 -18.44 -8.16
CA CYS A 75 -9.08 -17.34 -8.80
C CYS A 75 -7.84 -16.90 -7.99
N ASN A 76 -7.86 -17.03 -6.67
CA ASN A 76 -6.66 -16.83 -5.84
C ASN A 76 -5.68 -18.02 -5.91
N SER A 77 -6.16 -19.25 -6.16
CA SER A 77 -5.30 -20.43 -6.37
C SER A 77 -4.75 -20.52 -7.80
N GLU A 78 -5.47 -19.95 -8.76
CA GLU A 78 -5.06 -19.66 -10.13
C GLU A 78 -4.51 -18.23 -10.21
N GLN A 79 -3.75 -17.81 -9.20
CA GLN A 79 -2.69 -16.86 -9.50
C GLN A 79 -1.94 -17.45 -10.71
N PRO A 80 -1.78 -16.74 -11.85
CA PRO A 80 -0.66 -17.08 -12.71
C PRO A 80 0.53 -17.17 -11.76
N GLU A 81 1.41 -18.14 -11.93
CA GLU A 81 2.71 -18.11 -11.27
C GLU A 81 3.27 -16.72 -11.54
N ILE A 82 3.07 -15.80 -10.60
CA ILE A 82 3.61 -14.46 -10.67
C ILE A 82 5.05 -14.82 -10.44
N GLU A 83 5.81 -14.98 -11.53
CA GLU A 83 7.26 -14.88 -11.48
C GLU A 83 7.52 -13.76 -10.50
N VAL A 84 8.04 -14.12 -9.34
CA VAL A 84 8.26 -13.16 -8.26
C VAL A 84 9.10 -12.08 -8.91
N ILE A 85 8.49 -10.93 -9.23
CA ILE A 85 9.18 -9.85 -9.92
C ILE A 85 10.22 -9.42 -8.90
N GLN A 86 11.45 -9.88 -9.09
CA GLN A 86 12.53 -9.57 -8.17
C GLN A 86 12.76 -8.07 -8.27
N GLU A 87 12.51 -7.38 -7.16
CA GLU A 87 12.71 -5.94 -7.11
C GLU A 87 14.19 -5.63 -7.40
N LEU A 88 14.43 -4.75 -8.37
CA LEU A 88 15.77 -4.29 -8.69
C LEU A 88 16.35 -3.58 -7.46
N ASN A 89 17.40 -4.15 -6.86
CA ASN A 89 18.00 -3.65 -5.63
C ASN A 89 19.38 -3.01 -5.91
N VAL A 90 19.96 -2.40 -4.89
CA VAL A 90 21.27 -1.70 -4.98
C VAL A 90 22.38 -2.64 -5.45
N LYS A 91 22.36 -3.92 -5.04
CA LYS A 91 23.36 -4.90 -5.46
C LYS A 91 23.27 -5.16 -6.98
N HIS A 92 22.06 -5.37 -7.50
CA HIS A 92 21.84 -5.56 -8.94
C HIS A 92 22.28 -4.33 -9.74
N LEU A 93 22.02 -3.12 -9.23
CA LEU A 93 22.48 -1.86 -9.84
C LEU A 93 24.00 -1.72 -9.82
N CYS A 94 24.66 -2.13 -8.73
CA CYS A 94 26.12 -2.17 -8.67
C CYS A 94 26.74 -3.18 -9.64
N GLU A 95 26.02 -4.23 -10.03
CA GLU A 95 26.48 -5.23 -11.00
C GLU A 95 26.29 -4.76 -12.46
N ILE A 96 25.20 -4.03 -12.75
CA ILE A 96 24.88 -3.61 -14.12
C ILE A 96 25.81 -2.50 -14.63
N PHE A 97 26.21 -1.54 -13.77
CA PHE A 97 27.03 -0.40 -14.21
C PHE A 97 28.41 -0.83 -14.73
N PRO A 98 29.23 -1.62 -14.00
CA PRO A 98 30.54 -2.03 -14.49
C PRO A 98 30.46 -2.95 -15.72
N THR A 99 29.44 -3.81 -15.78
CA THR A 99 29.20 -4.70 -16.92
C THR A 99 28.95 -3.89 -18.19
N THR A 100 28.15 -2.83 -18.08
CA THR A 100 27.84 -1.96 -19.21
C THR A 100 29.05 -1.13 -19.65
N ASP A 101 29.82 -0.60 -18.70
CA ASP A 101 31.06 0.12 -19.01
C ASP A 101 32.07 -0.80 -19.71
N SER A 102 32.18 -2.06 -19.27
CA SER A 102 33.02 -3.07 -19.91
C SER A 102 32.57 -3.33 -21.36
N ALA A 103 31.26 -3.50 -21.60
CA ALA A 103 30.71 -3.67 -22.95
C ALA A 103 31.03 -2.48 -23.86
N ALA A 104 30.88 -1.24 -23.36
CA ALA A 104 31.24 -0.03 -24.09
C ALA A 104 32.74 0.03 -24.43
N MET A 105 33.61 -0.34 -23.47
CA MET A 105 35.06 -0.40 -23.69
C MET A 105 35.45 -1.46 -24.73
N ILE A 106 34.80 -2.62 -24.73
CA ILE A 106 35.04 -3.67 -25.73
C ILE A 106 34.67 -3.14 -27.12
N ALA A 107 33.52 -2.49 -27.25
CA ALA A 107 33.12 -1.90 -28.53
C ALA A 107 34.13 -0.84 -29.00
N GLU A 108 34.56 0.08 -28.14
CA GLU A 108 35.57 1.09 -28.50
C GLU A 108 36.93 0.49 -28.87
N LYS A 109 37.32 -0.61 -28.23
CA LYS A 109 38.62 -1.26 -28.45
C LYS A 109 38.67 -2.05 -29.76
N TYR A 110 37.56 -2.69 -30.15
CA TYR A 110 37.55 -3.65 -31.25
C TYR A 110 36.73 -3.20 -32.47
N ASP A 111 35.96 -2.12 -32.37
CA ASP A 111 35.20 -1.58 -33.48
C ASP A 111 36.04 -0.58 -34.28
N PHE A 112 36.33 -0.92 -35.54
CA PHE A 112 37.03 -0.02 -36.46
C PHE A 112 36.23 1.25 -36.82
N ASN A 113 34.93 1.27 -36.58
CA ASN A 113 34.06 2.43 -36.76
C ASN A 113 33.82 3.15 -35.43
N PHE A 114 34.66 4.16 -35.16
CA PHE A 114 34.58 4.98 -33.95
C PHE A 114 33.20 5.62 -33.73
N LYS A 115 32.55 6.11 -34.79
CA LYS A 115 31.21 6.73 -34.65
C LYS A 115 30.18 5.74 -34.15
N ARG A 116 30.25 4.48 -34.62
CA ARG A 116 29.36 3.41 -34.17
C ARG A 116 29.64 3.02 -32.72
N ALA A 117 30.90 2.82 -32.35
CA ALA A 117 31.29 2.50 -30.98
C ALA A 117 30.90 3.59 -29.98
N HIS A 118 31.16 4.85 -30.32
CA HIS A 118 30.75 5.99 -29.52
C HIS A 118 29.21 6.08 -29.40
N GLY A 119 28.49 5.82 -30.50
CA GLY A 119 27.03 5.74 -30.47
C GLY A 119 26.50 4.67 -29.53
N LEU A 120 27.14 3.49 -29.50
CA LEU A 120 26.80 2.42 -28.54
C LEU A 120 27.03 2.86 -27.10
N ARG A 121 28.19 3.46 -26.78
CA ARG A 121 28.46 3.97 -25.43
C ARG A 121 27.40 4.99 -25.00
N ALA A 122 27.11 5.96 -25.87
CA ALA A 122 26.12 7.00 -25.57
C ALA A 122 24.73 6.40 -25.32
N GLY A 123 24.30 5.45 -26.16
CA GLY A 123 23.03 4.74 -25.97
C GLY A 123 22.96 3.92 -24.67
N LEU A 124 24.05 3.22 -24.33
CA LEU A 124 24.13 2.48 -23.06
C LEU A 124 24.05 3.41 -21.84
N GLN A 125 24.70 4.58 -21.91
CA GLN A 125 24.65 5.57 -20.82
C GLN A 125 23.28 6.23 -20.70
N ASP A 126 22.60 6.46 -21.82
CA ASP A 126 21.25 7.01 -21.88
C ASP A 126 20.24 6.05 -21.23
N VAL A 127 20.28 4.76 -21.58
CA VAL A 127 19.42 3.73 -20.98
C VAL A 127 19.66 3.60 -19.46
N LEU A 128 20.91 3.68 -19.01
CA LEU A 128 21.26 3.59 -17.59
C LEU A 128 20.99 4.88 -16.78
N SER A 129 20.54 5.96 -17.40
CA SER A 129 20.29 7.22 -16.69
C SER A 129 19.24 7.07 -15.58
N ALA A 130 18.12 6.42 -15.89
CA ALA A 130 17.04 6.13 -14.94
C ALA A 130 17.49 5.19 -13.81
N ASP A 131 18.36 4.22 -14.11
CA ASP A 131 18.90 3.28 -13.13
C ASP A 131 19.87 3.97 -12.14
N LYS A 132 20.60 5.00 -12.58
CA LYS A 132 21.43 5.84 -11.69
C LYS A 132 20.58 6.65 -10.72
N GLU A 133 19.48 7.24 -11.19
CA GLU A 133 18.54 7.95 -10.31
C GLU A 133 17.91 7.01 -9.28
N LEU A 134 17.56 5.80 -9.71
CA LEU A 134 17.05 4.73 -8.84
C LEU A 134 18.09 4.34 -7.77
N TYR A 135 19.35 4.16 -8.18
CA TYR A 135 20.46 3.86 -7.27
C TYR A 135 20.59 4.95 -6.20
N ASP A 136 20.65 6.21 -6.61
CA ASP A 136 20.80 7.35 -5.70
C ASP A 136 19.62 7.44 -4.72
N ARG A 137 18.40 7.19 -5.20
CA ARG A 137 17.20 7.14 -4.37
C ARG A 137 17.29 6.04 -3.31
N LYS A 138 17.60 4.80 -3.70
CA LYS A 138 17.72 3.67 -2.77
C LYS A 138 18.87 3.85 -1.77
N MET A 139 19.97 4.49 -2.18
CA MET A 139 21.07 4.84 -1.28
C MET A 139 20.66 5.90 -0.24
N ARG A 140 19.86 6.90 -0.63
CA ARG A 140 19.29 7.87 0.32
C ARG A 140 18.33 7.22 1.31
N GLU A 141 17.46 6.32 0.84
CA GLU A 141 16.52 5.58 1.69
C GLU A 141 17.24 4.72 2.74
N THR A 142 18.33 4.05 2.33
CA THR A 142 19.15 3.25 3.24
C THR A 142 19.81 4.13 4.32
N LYS A 143 20.38 5.28 3.92
CA LYS A 143 20.94 6.26 4.86
C LYS A 143 19.88 6.79 5.83
N GLN A 144 18.71 7.18 5.32
CA GLN A 144 17.59 7.70 6.12
C GLN A 144 17.09 6.66 7.15
N THR A 145 16.98 5.40 6.74
CA THR A 145 16.57 4.30 7.60
C THR A 145 17.58 4.07 8.73
N ALA A 146 18.87 4.08 8.40
CA ALA A 146 19.94 3.96 9.40
C ALA A 146 19.88 5.10 10.44
N TYR A 147 19.72 6.36 10.01
CA TYR A 147 19.57 7.49 10.93
C TYR A 147 18.33 7.36 11.84
N CYS A 148 17.19 6.95 11.29
CA CYS A 148 15.95 6.76 12.05
C CYS A 148 16.15 5.69 13.15
N CYS A 149 16.70 4.52 12.80
CA CYS A 149 16.96 3.45 13.77
C CYS A 149 17.91 3.89 14.90
N ILE A 150 18.97 4.64 14.59
CA ILE A 150 19.93 5.13 15.60
C ILE A 150 19.26 6.15 16.54
N SER A 151 18.43 7.06 16.01
CA SER A 151 17.71 8.05 16.82
C SER A 151 16.71 7.42 17.80
N SER A 152 16.08 6.31 17.40
CA SER A 152 15.16 5.53 18.23
C SER A 152 15.87 4.74 19.33
N LEU A 153 17.09 4.26 19.07
CA LEU A 153 17.93 3.56 20.06
C LEU A 153 18.49 4.52 21.12
N SER A 154 18.74 5.78 20.75
CA SER A 154 19.26 6.81 21.69
C SER A 154 18.23 7.29 22.73
N HIS A 155 16.93 6.97 22.57
CA HIS A 155 15.86 7.39 23.48
C HIS A 155 15.38 6.28 24.43
N GLN A 156 16.10 5.16 24.54
CA GLN A 156 15.82 4.18 25.60
C GLN A 156 16.30 4.75 26.95
N PRO A 157 15.40 5.00 27.93
CA PRO A 157 15.83 5.37 29.27
C PRO A 157 16.57 4.18 29.89
N GLN A 158 17.81 4.40 30.32
CA GLN A 158 18.57 3.42 31.08
C GLN A 158 17.81 3.08 32.36
N GLN A 159 17.23 1.88 32.43
CA GLN A 159 16.77 1.33 33.69
C GLN A 159 18.00 0.96 34.52
N THR A 160 18.33 1.81 35.49
CA THR A 160 19.34 1.53 36.50
C THR A 160 18.87 0.36 37.35
N THR A 161 19.48 -0.81 37.18
CA THR A 161 19.33 -1.96 38.08
C THR A 161 20.00 -1.61 39.41
N ASN A 162 19.21 -1.29 40.44
CA ASN A 162 19.68 -1.22 41.82
C ASN A 162 19.91 -2.65 42.32
N LEU A 163 21.18 -3.05 42.41
CA LEU A 163 21.65 -4.19 43.21
C LEU A 163 22.15 -3.63 44.54
N GLU A 164 21.24 -3.47 45.52
CA GLU A 164 21.61 -3.20 46.90
C GLU A 164 22.20 -4.47 47.53
N PHE A 165 23.52 -4.49 47.62
CA PHE A 165 24.26 -5.41 48.49
C PHE A 165 24.00 -5.05 49.96
N GLN A 166 23.18 -5.85 50.64
CA GLN A 166 23.19 -5.90 52.09
C GLN A 166 24.44 -6.68 52.57
N HIS A 167 25.41 -5.97 53.13
CA HIS A 167 26.38 -6.55 54.07
C HIS A 167 26.44 -5.74 55.36
N GLN A 168 25.54 -6.12 56.26
CA GLN A 168 25.72 -6.41 57.68
C GLN A 168 26.90 -5.77 58.47
N SER A 169 26.48 -4.97 59.46
CA SER A 169 26.80 -5.08 60.89
C SER A 169 28.05 -4.44 61.55
N ARG A 170 27.71 -3.69 62.61
CA ARG A 170 28.33 -3.55 63.95
C ARG A 170 29.38 -2.45 64.17
N GLN A 171 28.93 -1.39 64.84
CA GLN A 171 29.48 -0.94 66.14
C GLN A 171 28.23 -0.75 67.04
N THR A 172 28.07 -1.42 68.16
CA THR A 172 28.89 -1.37 69.39
C THR A 172 29.57 -2.68 69.75
#